data_AF-A0A0P9EPJ0-F1
#
_entry.id   AF-A0A0P9EPJ0-F1
#
_cell.length_a   1.000
_cell.length_b   1.000
_cell.length_c   1.000
_cell.angle_alpha   90.00
_cell.angle_beta   90.00
_cell.angle_gamma   90.00
#
_symmetry.space_group_name_H-M   'P 1'
#
loop_
_entity.id
_entity.type
_entity.pdbx_description
1 polymer ?
#
loop_
_entity_poly.entity_id
_entity_poly.type
_entity_poly.pdbx_seq_one_letter_code
_entity_poly.pdbx_strand_id
1 'polypeptide(L)'
;MKEIATEKGMDDLETLFSVMIEDPDTRIVSRGEKTDNEIAAFLKHPRCMIGLDTYAFDEKWEMRHPPYHLPHPNTYGGMLRYLRRYVREMRILSLEESIRRVTGPPRKLLS
;
A
#
# COMPACT_ATOMS: atom_id res chain seq x y z
N MET A 1 9.10 6.73 -24.52
CA MET A 1 9.90 7.43 -23.49
C MET A 1 11.34 7.63 -23.94
N LYS A 2 12.08 6.56 -24.22
CA LYS A 2 13.49 6.66 -24.66
C LYS A 2 13.72 7.52 -25.92
N GLU A 3 12.81 7.44 -26.90
CA GLU A 3 12.86 8.28 -28.10
C GLU A 3 12.66 9.76 -27.77
N ILE A 4 11.62 10.09 -27.00
CA ILE A 4 11.33 11.46 -26.52
C ILE A 4 12.48 12.00 -25.65
N ALA A 5 13.08 11.16 -24.81
CA ALA A 5 14.20 11.51 -23.96
C ALA A 5 15.45 11.85 -24.79
N THR A 6 15.69 11.06 -25.84
CA THR A 6 16.77 11.31 -26.82
C THR A 6 16.55 12.62 -27.57
N GLU A 7 15.31 12.92 -27.98
CA GLU A 7 14.95 14.18 -28.64
C GLU A 7 15.07 15.40 -27.71
N LYS A 8 14.64 15.28 -26.44
CA LYS A 8 14.74 16.35 -25.44
C LYS A 8 16.14 16.48 -24.81
N GLY A 9 17.04 15.52 -25.05
CA GLY A 9 18.38 15.48 -24.46
C GLY A 9 18.36 15.28 -22.92
N MET A 10 17.33 14.60 -22.41
CA MET A 10 17.07 14.42 -20.97
C MET A 10 17.18 12.94 -20.57
N ASP A 11 17.31 12.69 -19.27
CA ASP A 11 17.20 11.33 -18.72
C ASP A 11 15.77 10.78 -18.90
N ASP A 12 15.63 9.45 -19.01
CA ASP A 12 14.33 8.80 -19.24
C ASP A 12 13.31 9.11 -18.13
N LEU A 13 13.76 9.20 -16.88
CA LEU A 13 12.90 9.43 -15.71
C LEU A 13 12.48 10.90 -15.62
N GLU A 14 13.42 11.82 -15.85
CA GLU A 14 13.16 13.25 -15.98
C GLU A 14 12.20 13.55 -17.15
N THR A 15 12.38 12.87 -18.28
CA THR A 15 11.48 12.98 -19.43
C THR A 15 10.07 12.54 -19.08
N LEU A 16 9.92 11.42 -18.37
CA LEU A 16 8.61 10.94 -17.92
C LEU A 16 7.91 11.98 -17.04
N PHE A 17 8.62 12.54 -16.04
CA PHE A 17 8.03 13.57 -15.17
C PHE A 17 7.69 14.84 -15.93
N SER A 18 8.54 15.28 -16.87
CA SER A 18 8.25 16.46 -17.70
C SER A 18 6.94 16.29 -18.48
N VAL A 19 6.74 15.12 -19.11
CA VAL A 19 5.53 14.81 -19.88
C VAL A 19 4.31 14.79 -18.97
N MET A 20 4.41 14.19 -17.78
CA MET A 20 3.31 14.16 -16.81
C MET A 20 2.94 15.55 -16.29
N ILE A 21 3.91 16.46 -16.15
CA ILE A 21 3.67 17.85 -15.71
C ILE A 21 3.08 18.70 -16.84
N GLU A 22 3.56 18.50 -18.07
CA GLU A 22 3.11 19.23 -19.26
C GLU A 22 1.70 18.82 -19.71
N ASP A 23 1.29 17.56 -19.50
CA ASP A 23 -0.02 17.06 -19.92
C ASP A 23 -1.13 17.46 -18.93
N PRO A 24 -2.04 18.38 -19.32
CA PRO A 24 -3.14 18.85 -18.47
C PRO A 24 -4.19 17.77 -18.16
N ASP A 25 -4.19 16.65 -18.90
CA ASP A 25 -5.06 15.51 -18.68
C ASP A 25 -4.40 14.39 -17.86
N THR A 26 -3.17 14.59 -17.38
CA THR A 26 -2.54 13.68 -16.41
C THR A 26 -3.41 13.61 -15.16
N ARG A 27 -4.00 12.43 -14.94
CA ARG A 27 -4.91 12.18 -13.82
C ARG A 27 -4.48 10.94 -13.04
N ILE A 28 -4.53 11.06 -11.72
CA ILE A 28 -4.46 9.90 -10.83
C ILE A 28 -5.86 9.28 -10.77
N VAL A 29 -5.99 8.05 -11.23
CA VAL A 29 -7.23 7.29 -11.11
C VAL A 29 -7.17 6.47 -9.83
N SER A 30 -7.94 6.87 -8.81
CA SER A 30 -8.20 6.01 -7.67
C SER A 30 -9.12 4.87 -8.12
N ARG A 31 -8.64 3.62 -8.01
CA ARG A 31 -9.45 2.43 -8.32
C ARG A 31 -10.38 2.01 -7.18
N GLY A 32 -10.57 2.89 -6.18
CA GLY A 32 -11.37 2.62 -4.99
C GLY A 32 -10.71 1.64 -4.03
N GLU A 33 -11.37 1.42 -2.89
CA GLU A 33 -10.94 0.45 -1.90
C GLU A 33 -11.15 -0.99 -2.39
N LYS A 34 -10.25 -1.88 -2.00
CA LYS A 34 -10.39 -3.31 -2.25
C LYS A 34 -11.48 -3.91 -1.38
N THR A 35 -12.29 -4.77 -1.97
CA THR A 35 -13.30 -5.53 -1.22
C THR A 35 -12.63 -6.52 -0.27
N ASP A 36 -13.34 -6.91 0.80
CA ASP A 36 -12.83 -7.92 1.73
C ASP A 36 -12.51 -9.26 1.06
N ASN A 37 -13.24 -9.61 0.00
CA ASN A 37 -13.00 -10.85 -0.74
C ASN A 37 -11.72 -10.79 -1.58
N GLU A 38 -11.44 -9.65 -2.22
CA GLU A 38 -10.17 -9.43 -2.92
C GLU A 38 -8.98 -9.48 -1.96
N ILE A 39 -9.10 -8.81 -0.81
CA ILE A 39 -8.07 -8.82 0.23
C ILE A 39 -7.88 -10.25 0.75
N ALA A 40 -8.97 -10.93 1.09
CA ALA A 40 -8.94 -12.30 1.59
C ALA A 40 -8.30 -13.28 0.59
N ALA A 41 -8.51 -13.09 -0.72
CA ALA A 41 -7.88 -13.92 -1.74
C ALA A 41 -6.35 -13.82 -1.67
N PHE A 42 -5.80 -12.61 -1.51
CA PHE A 42 -4.36 -12.41 -1.33
C PHE A 42 -3.86 -12.97 0.01
N LEU A 43 -4.59 -12.71 1.09
CA LEU A 43 -4.23 -13.16 2.44
C LEU A 43 -4.18 -14.68 2.60
N LYS A 44 -4.92 -15.44 1.78
CA LYS A 44 -4.88 -16.92 1.78
C LYS A 44 -3.59 -17.48 1.19
N HIS A 45 -2.86 -16.72 0.37
CA HIS A 45 -1.67 -17.22 -0.30
C HIS A 45 -0.62 -17.70 0.72
N PRO A 46 -0.03 -18.91 0.59
CA PRO A 46 0.85 -19.49 1.61
C PRO A 46 2.11 -18.67 1.94
N ARG A 47 2.57 -17.86 0.97
CA ARG A 47 3.74 -16.97 1.13
C ARG A 47 3.38 -15.52 1.50
N CYS A 48 2.10 -15.23 1.76
CA CYS A 48 1.67 -13.88 2.13
C CYS A 48 2.16 -13.54 3.55
N MET A 49 2.77 -12.36 3.70
CA MET A 49 3.08 -11.73 4.98
C MET A 49 2.16 -10.54 5.19
N ILE A 50 1.96 -10.17 6.46
CA ILE A 50 1.08 -9.06 6.82
C ILE A 50 1.92 -7.81 7.08
N GLY A 51 1.65 -6.75 6.32
CA GLY A 51 2.19 -5.41 6.52
C GLY A 51 1.09 -4.38 6.35
N LEU A 52 1.11 -3.32 7.16
CA LEU A 52 0.04 -2.31 7.16
C LEU A 52 0.21 -1.19 6.14
N ASP A 53 1.42 -1.04 5.60
CA ASP A 53 1.79 0.03 4.66
C ASP A 53 1.27 1.40 5.14
N THR A 54 1.74 1.79 6.31
CA THR A 54 1.28 2.99 7.00
C THR A 54 2.43 3.70 7.67
N TYR A 55 2.20 4.95 8.05
CA TYR A 55 3.20 5.82 8.64
C TYR A 55 2.94 5.95 10.15
N ALA A 56 3.96 6.39 10.88
CA ALA A 56 3.79 6.85 12.25
C ALA A 56 3.55 8.36 12.24
N PHE A 57 2.50 8.80 12.94
CA PHE A 57 2.16 10.21 13.09
C PHE A 57 2.14 10.56 14.58
N ASP A 58 2.54 11.78 14.92
CA ASP A 58 2.32 12.33 16.25
C ASP A 58 0.95 13.02 16.33
N GLU A 59 0.56 13.43 17.54
CA GLU A 59 -0.73 14.08 17.79
C GLU A 59 -0.86 15.46 17.13
N LYS A 60 0.26 16.07 16.72
CA LYS A 60 0.30 17.40 16.10
C LYS A 60 0.36 17.32 14.59
N TRP A 61 0.43 16.11 14.02
CA TRP A 61 0.57 15.94 12.60
C TRP A 61 -0.71 16.40 11.89
N GLU A 62 -0.51 17.21 10.85
CA GLU A 62 -1.54 17.61 9.92
C GLU A 62 -0.97 17.68 8.50
N MET A 63 -1.84 17.49 7.52
CA MET A 63 -1.45 17.60 6.14
C MET A 63 -1.22 19.07 5.77
N ARG A 64 0.01 19.41 5.38
CA ARG A 64 0.40 20.82 5.10
C ARG A 64 -0.14 21.38 3.79
N HIS A 65 -0.44 20.51 2.82
CA HIS A 65 -0.87 20.90 1.48
C HIS A 65 -2.07 20.05 1.04
N PRO A 66 -3.01 20.61 0.26
CA PRO A 66 -4.13 19.85 -0.24
C PRO A 66 -3.69 18.68 -1.13
N PRO A 67 -4.48 17.59 -1.20
CA PRO A 67 -5.77 17.40 -0.52
C PRO A 67 -5.59 17.06 0.97
N TYR A 68 -6.36 17.74 1.84
CA TYR A 68 -6.34 17.48 3.27
C TYR A 68 -7.01 16.15 3.58
N HIS A 69 -6.33 15.29 4.34
CA HIS A 69 -6.88 14.03 4.82
C HIS A 69 -6.27 13.65 6.17
N LEU A 70 -7.01 12.83 6.91
CA LEU A 70 -6.48 12.17 8.11
C LEU A 70 -5.57 10.99 7.72
N PRO A 71 -4.73 10.51 8.64
CA PRO A 71 -4.04 9.24 8.46
C PRO A 71 -4.98 8.12 8.03
N HIS A 72 -4.51 7.24 7.15
CA HIS A 72 -5.31 6.11 6.67
C HIS A 72 -5.80 5.26 7.87
N PRO A 73 -7.03 4.72 7.87
CA PRO A 73 -7.55 3.93 9.02
C PRO A 73 -6.65 2.76 9.45
N ASN A 74 -5.85 2.22 8.52
CA ASN A 74 -4.86 1.18 8.83
C ASN A 74 -3.79 1.63 9.82
N THR A 75 -3.49 2.93 9.91
CA THR A 75 -2.48 3.53 10.81
C THR A 75 -2.63 3.01 12.23
N TYR A 76 -3.85 3.09 12.76
CA TYR A 76 -4.14 2.73 14.15
C TYR A 76 -5.03 1.49 14.26
N GLY A 77 -5.85 1.21 13.25
CA GLY A 77 -6.83 0.13 13.26
C GLY A 77 -6.45 -1.09 12.42
N GLY A 78 -5.37 -1.04 11.63
CA GLY A 78 -5.08 -2.02 10.60
C GLY A 78 -4.93 -3.45 11.13
N MET A 79 -4.10 -3.64 12.15
CA MET A 79 -3.89 -4.97 12.76
C MET A 79 -5.15 -5.49 13.48
N LEU A 80 -5.89 -4.61 14.13
CA LEU A 80 -7.14 -4.96 14.81
C LEU A 80 -8.21 -5.40 13.80
N ARG A 81 -8.34 -4.68 12.68
CA ARG A 81 -9.22 -5.04 11.57
C ARG A 81 -8.79 -6.37 10.97
N TYR A 82 -7.50 -6.62 10.79
CA TYR A 82 -6.99 -7.88 10.27
C TYR A 82 -7.42 -9.09 11.13
N LEU A 83 -7.16 -9.03 12.44
CA LEU A 83 -7.50 -10.10 13.37
C LEU A 83 -9.02 -10.28 13.49
N ARG A 84 -9.77 -9.18 13.59
CA ARG A 84 -11.24 -9.24 13.70
C ARG A 84 -11.87 -9.77 12.42
N ARG A 85 -11.59 -9.14 11.29
CA ARG A 85 -12.32 -9.37 10.04
C ARG A 85 -11.88 -10.66 9.36
N TYR A 86 -10.58 -10.85 9.17
CA TYR A 86 -10.07 -11.95 8.36
C TYR A 86 -9.85 -13.22 9.18
N VAL A 87 -9.40 -13.11 10.43
CA VAL A 87 -9.16 -14.29 11.27
C VAL A 87 -10.43 -14.73 12.01
N ARG A 88 -11.11 -13.83 12.73
CA ARG A 88 -12.27 -14.21 13.56
C ARG A 88 -13.57 -14.34 12.76
N GLU A 89 -13.93 -13.35 11.96
CA GLU A 89 -15.21 -13.31 11.25
C GLU A 89 -15.18 -14.17 9.98
N MET A 90 -14.22 -13.96 9.08
CA MET A 90 -14.13 -14.69 7.81
C MET A 90 -13.39 -16.04 7.91
N ARG A 91 -12.65 -16.28 9.01
CA ARG A 91 -11.95 -17.54 9.29
C ARG A 91 -11.08 -18.03 8.14
N ILE A 92 -10.40 -17.11 7.45
CA ILE A 92 -9.57 -17.48 6.30
C ILE A 92 -8.22 -18.10 6.70
N LEU A 93 -7.84 -17.94 7.97
CA LEU A 93 -6.63 -18.47 8.59
C LEU A 93 -6.96 -18.86 10.04
N SER A 94 -6.20 -19.79 10.63
CA SER A 94 -6.21 -19.99 12.07
C SER A 94 -5.53 -18.81 12.78
N LEU A 95 -5.80 -18.64 14.08
CA LEU A 95 -5.10 -17.61 14.87
C LEU A 95 -3.59 -17.86 14.91
N GLU A 96 -3.17 -19.10 15.05
CA GLU A 96 -1.75 -19.46 15.07
C GLU A 96 -1.06 -19.11 13.73
N GLU A 97 -1.69 -19.47 12.62
CA GLU A 97 -1.21 -19.14 11.27
C GLU A 97 -1.15 -17.63 11.04
N SER A 98 -2.17 -16.90 11.50
CA SER A 98 -2.23 -15.44 11.33
C SER A 98 -1.11 -14.75 12.11
N ILE A 99 -0.88 -15.16 13.37
CA ILE A 99 0.21 -14.62 14.18
C ILE A 99 1.55 -14.95 13.53
N ARG A 100 1.77 -16.18 13.04
CA ARG A 100 3.02 -16.55 12.34
C ARG A 100 3.32 -15.63 11.14
N ARG A 101 2.30 -15.24 10.37
CA ARG A 101 2.45 -14.35 9.20
C ARG A 101 2.69 -12.88 9.55
N VAL A 102 2.36 -12.48 10.78
CA VAL A 102 2.61 -11.13 11.31
C VAL A 102 4.00 -11.07 11.95
N THR A 103 4.39 -12.10 12.69
CA THR A 103 5.63 -12.11 13.48
C THR A 103 6.83 -12.66 12.73
N GLY A 104 6.65 -13.28 11.56
CA GLY A 104 7.76 -13.91 10.84
C GLY A 104 7.70 -13.82 9.31
N PRO A 105 8.78 -13.34 8.69
CA PRO A 105 9.38 -13.98 7.53
C PRO A 105 10.32 -15.11 8.00
N PRO A 106 10.63 -16.12 7.17
CA PRO A 106 11.88 -16.86 7.38
C PRO A 106 13.04 -15.85 7.39
N ARG A 107 13.98 -15.97 8.33
CA ARG A 107 15.23 -15.19 8.45
C ARG A 107 15.99 -14.95 7.13
N LYS A 108 15.68 -15.74 6.09
CA LYS A 108 16.22 -15.64 4.72
C LYS A 108 15.65 -14.49 3.86
N LEU A 109 14.54 -13.86 4.22
CA LEU A 109 13.96 -12.78 3.41
C LEU A 109 14.56 -11.39 3.70
N LEU A 110 15.21 -11.25 4.86
CA LEU A 110 15.76 -9.98 5.38
C LEU A 110 17.29 -10.04 5.58
N SER A 111 17.95 -11.08 5.05
CA SER A 111 19.42 -11.28 5.07
C SER A 111 20.02 -10.97 3.71
#